data_AF-A0A6L6WGD4-F1
#
_entry.id   AF-A0A6L6WGD4-F1
#
_cell.length_a   1.000
_cell.length_b   1.000
_cell.length_c   1.000
_cell.angle_alpha   90.00
_cell.angle_beta   90.00
_cell.angle_gamma   90.00
#
_symmetry.space_group_name_H-M   'P 1'
#
loop_
_entity.id
_entity.type
_entity.pdbx_description
1 polymer ?
#
loop_
_entity_poly.entity_id
_entity_poly.type
_entity_poly.pdbx_seq_one_letter_code
_entity_poly.pdbx_strand_id
1 'polypeptide(L)'
;MDMNWLKLFFGGGRNAVVETAEAFMENTEAGAQRRADYAQSALGQFGAEFQVPRKGRFDRFMDGLNRLPRPLIVIAVFSLFASAMYDPLWFAERMQGLVLVPDPLWWLAGTVVAFYFGGRFQMKSQEFSQAIAHSTARLPQVLDNIRGIRALRHDSPGVAETGTDTALSQAATKPTDNAAVRAWREGRK
;
A
#
# COMPACT_ATOMS: atom_id res chain seq x y z
N MET A 1 59.67 -8.33 -30.72
CA MET A 1 58.44 -8.44 -31.53
C MET A 1 58.43 -9.91 -31.94
N ASP A 2 57.71 -10.83 -31.31
CA ASP A 2 56.26 -10.97 -31.35
C ASP A 2 55.77 -11.93 -30.25
N MET A 3 55.24 -11.40 -29.15
CA MET A 3 54.54 -12.18 -28.11
C MET A 3 53.11 -11.65 -27.87
N ASN A 4 52.60 -10.79 -28.77
CA ASN A 4 51.30 -10.12 -28.62
C ASN A 4 50.23 -10.66 -29.60
N TRP A 5 50.64 -11.38 -30.64
CA TRP A 5 49.73 -11.90 -31.67
C TRP A 5 48.91 -13.12 -31.21
N LEU A 6 49.49 -13.99 -30.38
CA LEU A 6 48.79 -15.16 -29.85
C LEU A 6 47.67 -14.81 -28.85
N LYS A 7 47.78 -13.69 -28.11
CA LYS A 7 46.70 -13.21 -27.24
C LYS A 7 45.54 -12.56 -28.02
N LEU A 8 45.81 -11.97 -29.18
CA LEU A 8 44.80 -11.33 -30.01
C LEU A 8 43.90 -12.37 -30.71
N PHE A 9 44.48 -13.51 -31.12
CA PHE A 9 43.74 -14.58 -31.80
C PHE A 9 43.06 -15.59 -30.86
N PHE A 10 43.58 -15.81 -29.65
CA PHE A 10 43.03 -16.81 -28.72
C PHE A 10 42.26 -16.21 -27.53
N GLY A 11 42.15 -14.89 -27.41
CA GLY A 11 41.52 -14.21 -26.27
C GLY A 11 39.99 -14.12 -26.29
N GLY A 12 39.31 -14.42 -27.40
CA GLY A 12 37.87 -14.16 -27.58
C GLY A 12 36.94 -15.38 -27.60
N GLY A 13 37.48 -16.61 -27.71
CA GLY A 13 36.68 -17.79 -28.02
C GLY A 13 35.92 -18.43 -26.85
N ARG A 14 36.28 -18.12 -25.60
CA ARG A 14 35.69 -18.79 -24.44
C ARG A 14 34.28 -18.30 -24.09
N ASN A 15 33.94 -17.05 -24.41
CA ASN A 15 32.59 -16.52 -24.26
C ASN A 15 31.69 -16.89 -25.44
N ALA A 16 32.20 -16.78 -26.67
CA ALA A 16 31.40 -17.05 -27.87
C ALA A 16 30.91 -18.51 -27.95
N VAL A 17 31.70 -19.49 -27.49
CA VAL A 17 31.28 -20.89 -27.48
C VAL A 17 30.21 -21.18 -26.42
N VAL A 18 30.26 -20.50 -25.25
CA VAL A 18 29.21 -20.60 -24.22
C VAL A 18 27.91 -19.97 -24.72
N GLU A 19 28.01 -18.78 -25.32
CA GLU A 19 26.88 -18.02 -25.87
C GLU A 19 26.22 -18.73 -27.06
N THR A 20 27.00 -19.47 -27.87
CA THR A 20 26.48 -20.28 -28.98
C THR A 20 25.96 -21.64 -28.50
N ALA A 21 26.53 -22.23 -27.43
CA ALA A 21 26.03 -23.49 -26.86
C ALA A 21 24.72 -23.29 -26.08
N GLU A 22 24.54 -22.15 -25.40
CA GLU A 22 23.26 -21.75 -24.78
C GLU A 22 22.13 -21.55 -25.80
N ALA A 23 22.45 -21.31 -27.08
CA ALA A 23 21.47 -21.23 -28.15
C ALA A 23 20.93 -22.61 -28.60
N PHE A 24 21.64 -23.71 -28.30
CA PHE A 24 21.27 -25.08 -28.68
C PHE A 24 21.00 -26.03 -27.51
N MET A 25 21.43 -25.69 -26.29
CA MET A 25 21.05 -26.38 -25.06
C MET A 25 20.60 -25.37 -24.02
N GLU A 26 19.38 -25.55 -23.50
CA GLU A 26 18.86 -24.70 -22.42
C GLU A 26 19.81 -24.74 -21.22
N ASN A 27 20.28 -23.58 -20.78
CA ASN A 27 21.06 -23.45 -19.55
C ASN A 27 20.20 -24.00 -18.39
N THR A 28 20.61 -25.15 -17.85
CA THR A 28 19.86 -25.90 -16.84
C THR A 28 19.60 -25.09 -15.57
N GLU A 29 20.50 -24.16 -15.24
CA GLU A 29 20.37 -23.26 -14.08
C GLU A 29 19.30 -22.19 -14.34
N ALA A 30 19.36 -21.54 -15.51
CA ALA A 30 18.37 -20.54 -15.92
C ALA A 30 16.97 -21.16 -16.09
N GLY A 31 16.89 -22.40 -16.58
CA GLY A 31 15.65 -23.18 -16.63
C GLY A 31 15.13 -23.57 -15.25
N ALA A 32 16.02 -23.89 -14.30
CA ALA A 32 15.65 -24.19 -12.91
C ALA A 32 15.12 -22.95 -12.18
N GLN A 33 15.75 -21.78 -12.36
CA GLN A 33 15.29 -20.50 -11.82
C GLN A 33 13.91 -20.12 -12.36
N ARG A 34 13.70 -20.19 -13.69
CA ARG A 34 12.38 -19.92 -14.28
C ARG A 34 11.30 -20.86 -13.72
N ARG A 35 11.61 -22.14 -13.51
CA ARG A 35 10.67 -23.09 -12.89
C ARG A 35 10.40 -22.77 -11.42
N ALA A 36 11.41 -22.35 -10.66
CA ALA A 36 11.24 -21.94 -9.27
C ALA A 36 10.36 -20.68 -9.17
N ASP A 37 10.58 -19.68 -10.03
CA ASP A 37 9.77 -18.46 -10.09
C ASP A 37 8.32 -18.77 -10.50
N TYR A 38 8.13 -19.66 -11.48
CA TYR A 38 6.80 -20.14 -11.85
C TYR A 38 6.11 -20.90 -10.72
N ALA A 39 6.83 -21.78 -10.01
CA ALA A 39 6.28 -22.50 -8.88
C ALA A 39 5.91 -21.56 -7.73
N GLN A 40 6.74 -20.56 -7.45
CA GLN A 40 6.53 -19.60 -6.37
C GLN A 40 5.37 -18.64 -6.69
N SER A 41 5.25 -18.19 -7.94
CA SER A 41 4.10 -17.39 -8.40
C SER A 41 2.80 -18.21 -8.40
N ALA A 42 2.83 -19.46 -8.88
CA ALA A 42 1.68 -20.36 -8.84
C ALA A 42 1.24 -20.65 -7.40
N LEU A 43 2.17 -20.96 -6.49
CA LEU A 43 1.87 -21.16 -5.07
C LEU A 43 1.34 -19.89 -4.40
N GLY A 44 1.86 -18.71 -4.77
CA GLY A 44 1.33 -17.43 -4.31
C GLY A 44 -0.11 -17.19 -4.78
N GLN A 45 -0.41 -17.54 -6.03
CA GLN A 45 -1.75 -17.41 -6.60
C GLN A 45 -2.74 -18.42 -5.99
N PHE A 46 -2.34 -19.68 -5.83
CA PHE A 46 -3.13 -20.68 -5.10
C PHE A 46 -3.38 -20.24 -3.65
N GLY A 47 -2.36 -19.75 -2.95
CA GLY A 47 -2.50 -19.22 -1.59
C GLY A 47 -3.48 -18.04 -1.49
N ALA A 48 -3.48 -17.15 -2.49
CA ALA A 48 -4.43 -16.04 -2.57
C ALA A 48 -5.88 -16.49 -2.82
N GLU A 49 -6.10 -17.57 -3.57
CA GLU A 49 -7.44 -18.14 -3.76
C GLU A 49 -7.97 -18.85 -2.50
N PHE A 50 -7.11 -19.55 -1.75
CA PHE A 50 -7.49 -20.17 -0.47
C PHE A 50 -7.75 -19.14 0.66
N GLN A 51 -7.26 -17.90 0.51
CA GLN A 51 -7.50 -16.80 1.44
C GLN A 51 -8.90 -16.19 1.33
N VAL A 52 -9.72 -16.59 0.34
CA VAL A 52 -11.11 -16.15 0.24
C VAL A 52 -12.00 -17.13 1.01
N PRO A 53 -12.35 -16.87 2.30
CA PRO A 53 -13.29 -17.72 3.01
C PRO A 53 -14.62 -17.67 2.25
N ARG A 54 -15.04 -18.82 1.70
CA ARG A 54 -16.38 -18.99 1.11
C ARG A 54 -17.40 -18.95 2.24
N LYS A 55 -17.70 -17.75 2.75
CA LYS A 55 -18.71 -17.54 3.79
C LYS A 55 -20.04 -18.15 3.35
N GLY A 56 -20.56 -19.06 4.16
CA GLY A 56 -21.82 -19.74 3.88
C GLY A 56 -22.98 -18.77 3.73
N ARG A 57 -24.10 -19.23 3.17
CA ARG A 57 -25.34 -18.43 3.16
C ARG A 57 -25.80 -18.10 4.59
N PHE A 58 -25.59 -19.04 5.53
CA PHE A 58 -25.85 -18.85 6.95
C PHE A 58 -24.94 -17.79 7.58
N ASP A 59 -23.63 -17.84 7.32
CA ASP A 59 -22.70 -16.82 7.83
C ASP A 59 -23.04 -15.43 7.33
N ARG A 60 -23.44 -15.30 6.06
CA ARG A 60 -23.88 -14.01 5.50
C ARG A 60 -25.18 -13.52 6.12
N PHE A 61 -26.10 -14.43 6.45
CA PHE A 61 -27.33 -14.08 7.17
C PHE A 61 -27.02 -13.60 8.60
N MET A 62 -26.19 -14.34 9.34
CA MET A 62 -25.77 -13.98 10.69
C MET A 62 -24.94 -12.70 10.72
N ASP A 63 -24.09 -12.47 9.71
CA ASP A 63 -23.37 -11.21 9.51
C ASP A 63 -24.35 -10.05 9.26
N GLY A 64 -25.39 -10.29 8.46
CA GLY A 64 -26.48 -9.34 8.24
C GLY A 64 -27.19 -8.99 9.54
N LEU A 65 -27.68 -10.00 10.27
CA LEU A 65 -28.38 -9.84 11.55
C LEU A 65 -27.55 -9.07 12.57
N ASN A 66 -26.24 -9.33 12.64
CA ASN A 66 -25.31 -8.62 13.51
C ASN A 66 -25.00 -7.18 13.08
N ARG A 67 -25.29 -6.83 11.82
CA ARG A 67 -25.13 -5.48 11.26
C ARG A 67 -26.42 -4.67 11.25
N LEU A 68 -27.58 -5.32 11.40
CA LEU A 68 -28.90 -4.67 11.53
C LEU A 68 -29.05 -3.70 12.71
N PRO A 69 -28.37 -3.83 13.87
CA PRO A 69 -28.55 -2.89 14.96
C PRO A 69 -28.28 -1.43 14.56
N ARG A 70 -27.25 -1.19 13.74
CA ARG A 70 -26.90 0.16 13.26
C ARG A 70 -28.02 0.83 12.46
N PRO A 71 -28.54 0.25 11.35
CA PRO A 71 -29.64 0.84 10.60
C PRO A 71 -30.94 0.90 11.42
N LEU A 72 -31.21 -0.09 12.28
CA LEU A 72 -32.42 -0.09 13.11
C LEU A 72 -32.45 1.08 14.10
N ILE A 73 -31.32 1.43 14.73
CA ILE A 73 -31.26 2.59 15.64
C ILE A 73 -31.59 3.87 14.89
N VAL A 74 -31.05 4.05 13.69
CA VAL A 74 -31.31 5.23 12.86
C VAL A 74 -32.79 5.32 12.53
N ILE A 75 -33.38 4.21 12.05
CA ILE A 75 -34.82 4.14 11.75
C ILE A 75 -35.66 4.40 13.01
N ALA A 76 -35.29 3.86 14.16
CA ALA A 76 -36.00 4.05 15.42
C ALA A 76 -36.00 5.51 15.86
N VAL A 77 -34.85 6.19 15.78
CA VAL A 77 -34.71 7.61 16.12
C VAL A 77 -35.56 8.47 15.18
N PHE A 78 -35.48 8.26 13.87
CA PHE A 78 -36.32 8.99 12.92
C PHE A 78 -37.81 8.69 13.08
N SER A 79 -38.18 7.44 13.37
CA SER A 79 -39.57 7.05 13.64
C SER A 79 -40.10 7.70 14.91
N LEU A 80 -39.27 7.83 15.95
CA LEU A 80 -39.62 8.54 17.18
C LEU A 80 -39.91 10.02 16.89
N PHE A 81 -39.04 10.71 16.14
CA PHE A 81 -39.27 12.09 15.72
C PHE A 81 -40.52 12.24 14.84
N ALA A 82 -40.72 11.34 13.89
CA ALA A 82 -41.92 11.33 13.06
C ALA A 82 -43.20 11.12 13.90
N SER A 83 -43.15 10.25 14.92
CA SER A 83 -44.30 10.00 15.81
C SER A 83 -44.71 11.24 16.58
N ALA A 84 -43.75 12.07 17.01
CA ALA A 84 -44.02 13.33 17.69
C ALA A 84 -44.74 14.35 16.79
N MET A 85 -44.52 14.31 15.48
CA MET A 85 -45.20 15.17 14.51
C MET A 85 -46.56 14.61 14.07
N TYR A 86 -46.68 13.28 13.99
CA TYR A 86 -47.90 12.61 13.54
C TYR A 86 -49.00 12.61 14.63
N ASP A 87 -48.65 12.30 15.87
CA ASP A 87 -49.57 12.32 17.02
C ASP A 87 -48.84 12.82 18.29
N PRO A 88 -48.89 14.14 18.54
CA PRO A 88 -48.16 14.74 19.66
C PRO A 88 -48.74 14.36 21.03
N LEU A 89 -50.05 14.08 21.13
CA LEU A 89 -50.65 13.67 22.40
C LEU A 89 -50.19 12.26 22.77
N TRP A 90 -50.26 11.32 21.82
CA TRP A 90 -49.78 9.97 22.01
C TRP A 90 -48.30 9.95 22.44
N PHE A 91 -47.46 10.76 21.79
CA PHE A 91 -46.06 10.89 22.15
C PHE A 91 -45.86 11.43 23.58
N ALA A 92 -46.57 12.51 23.95
CA ALA A 92 -46.46 13.13 25.27
C ALA A 92 -46.83 12.16 26.41
N GLU A 93 -47.87 11.35 26.24
CA GLU A 93 -48.25 10.33 27.21
C GLU A 93 -47.13 9.31 27.47
N ARG A 94 -46.41 8.87 26.42
CA ARG A 94 -45.29 7.93 26.57
C ARG A 94 -44.07 8.60 27.20
N MET A 95 -43.80 9.86 26.88
CA MET A 95 -42.70 10.60 27.50
C MET A 95 -42.93 10.78 29.00
N GLN A 96 -44.17 10.94 29.46
CA GLN A 96 -44.49 10.95 30.88
C GLN A 96 -44.17 9.62 31.57
N GLY A 97 -44.39 8.51 30.88
CA GLY A 97 -43.97 7.18 31.34
C GLY A 97 -42.44 7.05 31.44
N LEU A 98 -41.69 7.61 30.49
CA LEU A 98 -40.22 7.60 30.52
C LEU A 98 -39.64 8.42 31.68
N VAL A 99 -40.28 9.53 32.06
CA VAL A 99 -39.88 10.34 33.22
C VAL A 99 -40.00 9.57 34.53
N LEU A 100 -40.94 8.61 34.62
CA LEU A 100 -41.14 7.79 35.81
C LEU A 100 -40.13 6.64 35.92
N VAL A 101 -39.32 6.38 34.88
CA VAL A 101 -38.31 5.32 34.90
C VAL A 101 -37.20 5.70 35.90
N PRO A 102 -36.94 4.88 36.94
CA PRO A 102 -35.89 5.16 37.91
C PRO A 102 -34.49 5.29 37.28
N ASP A 103 -33.69 6.24 37.77
CA ASP A 103 -32.30 6.45 37.34
C ASP A 103 -31.44 5.17 37.29
N PRO A 104 -31.53 4.23 38.25
CA PRO A 104 -30.75 2.98 38.21
C PRO A 104 -31.01 2.13 36.96
N LEU A 105 -32.22 2.15 36.39
CA LEU A 105 -32.54 1.38 35.18
C LEU A 105 -31.85 1.95 33.95
N TRP A 106 -31.67 3.28 33.89
CA TRP A 106 -30.91 3.93 32.83
C TRP A 106 -29.44 3.52 32.86
N TRP A 107 -28.85 3.42 34.06
CA TRP A 107 -27.49 2.90 34.23
C TRP A 107 -27.36 1.45 33.79
N LEU A 108 -28.33 0.60 34.12
CA LEU A 108 -28.35 -0.80 33.71
C LEU A 108 -28.45 -0.94 32.19
N ALA A 109 -29.37 -0.20 31.55
CA ALA A 109 -29.50 -0.17 30.11
C ALA A 109 -28.20 0.27 29.43
N GLY A 110 -27.59 1.35 29.91
CA GLY A 110 -26.29 1.83 29.43
C GLY A 110 -25.19 0.78 29.59
N THR A 111 -25.16 0.07 30.72
CA THR A 111 -24.20 -0.99 31.02
C THR A 111 -24.35 -2.16 30.04
N VAL A 112 -25.57 -2.68 29.82
CA VAL A 112 -25.82 -3.79 28.89
C VAL A 112 -25.40 -3.42 27.47
N VAL A 113 -25.73 -2.22 27.02
CA VAL A 113 -25.33 -1.71 25.70
C VAL A 113 -23.81 -1.56 25.61
N ALA A 114 -23.17 -1.00 26.64
CA ALA A 114 -21.71 -0.86 26.70
C ALA A 114 -20.99 -2.22 26.68
N PHE A 115 -21.50 -3.25 27.36
CA PHE A 115 -20.97 -4.60 27.27
C PHE A 115 -21.13 -5.19 25.87
N TYR A 116 -22.31 -5.07 25.26
CA TYR A 116 -22.59 -5.61 23.92
C TYR A 116 -21.68 -4.99 22.85
N PHE A 117 -21.46 -3.67 22.90
CA PHE A 117 -20.64 -2.97 21.91
C PHE A 117 -19.15 -2.91 22.28
N GLY A 118 -18.81 -2.89 23.57
CA GLY A 118 -17.44 -2.74 24.07
C GLY A 118 -16.49 -3.86 23.64
N GLY A 119 -16.99 -5.08 23.49
CA GLY A 119 -16.20 -6.22 22.99
C GLY A 119 -15.88 -6.16 21.49
N ARG A 120 -16.75 -5.58 20.66
CA ARG A 120 -16.54 -5.51 19.20
C ARG A 120 -15.58 -4.40 18.76
N PHE A 121 -15.47 -3.32 19.51
CA PHE A 121 -14.50 -2.25 19.20
C PHE A 121 -13.04 -2.69 19.44
N GLN A 122 -12.81 -3.59 20.40
CA GLN A 122 -11.46 -4.10 20.71
C GLN A 122 -10.84 -4.90 19.56
N MET A 123 -11.63 -5.74 18.88
CA MET A 123 -11.10 -6.53 17.75
C MET A 123 -10.71 -5.67 16.55
N LYS A 124 -11.46 -4.60 16.27
CA LYS A 124 -11.11 -3.67 15.19
C LYS A 124 -9.86 -2.83 15.50
N SER A 125 -9.59 -2.57 16.78
CA SER A 125 -8.34 -1.96 17.21
C SER A 125 -7.13 -2.86 16.94
N GLN A 126 -7.27 -4.19 17.01
CA GLN A 126 -6.18 -5.12 16.75
C GLN A 126 -5.84 -5.20 15.25
N GLU A 127 -6.85 -5.23 14.37
CA GLU A 127 -6.66 -5.17 12.91
C GLU A 127 -5.96 -3.87 12.49
N PHE A 128 -6.28 -2.75 13.14
CA PHE A 128 -5.63 -1.46 12.88
C PHE A 128 -4.15 -1.47 13.28
N SER A 129 -3.82 -2.02 14.44
CA SER A 129 -2.43 -2.19 14.88
C SER A 129 -1.62 -3.10 13.96
N GLN A 130 -2.21 -4.20 13.46
CA GLN A 130 -1.55 -5.09 12.49
C GLN A 130 -1.33 -4.43 11.13
N ALA A 131 -2.30 -3.63 10.65
CA ALA A 131 -2.16 -2.85 9.42
C ALA A 131 -1.05 -1.79 9.52
N ILE A 132 -0.90 -1.15 10.69
CA ILE A 132 0.21 -0.23 10.97
C ILE A 132 1.54 -0.99 10.98
N ALA A 133 1.61 -2.16 11.61
CA ALA A 133 2.82 -2.96 11.66
C ALA A 133 3.31 -3.38 10.25
N HIS A 134 2.40 -3.85 9.39
CA HIS A 134 2.72 -4.19 8.00
C HIS A 134 3.10 -2.99 7.14
N SER A 135 2.46 -1.83 7.36
CA SER A 135 2.82 -0.59 6.65
C SER A 135 4.18 -0.07 7.09
N THR A 136 4.49 -0.17 8.39
CA THR A 136 5.78 0.23 8.95
C THR A 136 6.92 -0.65 8.44
N ALA A 137 6.68 -1.95 8.27
CA ALA A 137 7.66 -2.87 7.69
C ALA A 137 8.01 -2.58 6.22
N ARG A 138 7.11 -1.93 5.46
CA ARG A 138 7.34 -1.57 4.04
C ARG A 138 7.92 -0.16 3.84
N LEU A 139 7.92 0.69 4.86
CA LEU A 139 8.52 2.03 4.82
C LEU A 139 9.97 2.06 4.28
N PRO A 140 10.92 1.21 4.74
CA PRO A 140 12.29 1.26 4.24
C PRO A 140 12.36 0.94 2.74
N GLN A 141 11.61 -0.05 2.27
CA GLN A 141 11.54 -0.42 0.86
C GLN A 141 10.98 0.71 -0.01
N VAL A 142 9.95 1.41 0.47
CA VAL A 142 9.35 2.56 -0.25
C VAL A 142 10.34 3.73 -0.32
N LEU A 143 11.08 4.00 0.75
CA LEU A 143 12.12 5.04 0.77
C LEU A 143 13.26 4.74 -0.20
N ASP A 144 13.71 3.50 -0.27
CA ASP A 144 14.78 3.09 -1.20
C ASP A 144 14.31 3.14 -2.66
N ASN A 145 13.09 2.73 -2.95
CA ASN A 145 12.49 2.87 -4.27
C ASN A 145 12.38 4.36 -4.67
N ILE A 146 11.97 5.25 -3.75
CA ILE A 146 11.90 6.69 -4.01
C ILE A 146 13.30 7.25 -4.30
N ARG A 147 14.34 6.84 -3.56
CA ARG A 147 15.73 7.25 -3.81
C ARG A 147 16.21 6.78 -5.18
N GLY A 148 15.95 5.51 -5.53
CA GLY A 148 16.29 4.96 -6.84
C GLY A 148 15.61 5.71 -7.98
N ILE A 149 14.31 5.99 -7.87
CA ILE A 149 13.57 6.78 -8.87
C ILE A 149 14.09 8.21 -8.96
N ARG A 150 14.48 8.83 -7.83
CA ARG A 150 15.05 10.18 -7.83
C ARG A 150 16.43 10.22 -8.49
N ALA A 151 17.27 9.21 -8.28
CA ALA A 151 18.57 9.08 -8.93
C ALA A 151 18.45 8.91 -10.46
N LEU A 152 17.35 8.32 -10.95
CA LEU A 152 17.07 8.19 -12.38
C LEU A 152 16.48 9.46 -13.02
N ARG A 153 16.14 10.49 -12.23
CA ARG A 153 15.51 11.73 -12.72
C ARG A 153 16.54 12.82 -12.94
N HIS A 154 16.59 13.35 -14.16
CA HIS A 154 17.50 14.41 -14.60
C HIS A 154 17.14 15.81 -14.10
N ASP A 155 15.92 16.00 -13.59
CA ASP A 155 15.36 17.23 -13.05
C ASP A 155 15.35 17.26 -11.52
N SER A 156 15.97 16.27 -10.85
CA SER A 156 15.97 16.22 -9.39
C SER A 156 16.99 17.20 -8.78
N PRO A 157 16.67 17.84 -7.63
CA PRO A 157 17.59 18.75 -6.97
C PRO A 157 18.87 18.01 -6.57
N GLY A 158 20.03 18.47 -7.04
CA GLY A 158 21.35 17.86 -6.77
C GLY A 158 21.98 17.10 -7.96
N VAL A 159 21.28 16.91 -9.08
CA VAL A 159 21.83 16.21 -10.27
C VAL A 159 23.02 16.94 -10.90
N ALA A 160 23.07 18.26 -10.76
CA ALA A 160 24.20 19.10 -11.20
C ALA A 160 25.22 19.37 -10.08
N GLU A 161 25.07 18.75 -8.91
CA GLU A 161 25.97 18.95 -7.78
C GLU A 161 27.27 18.17 -8.02
N THR A 162 28.39 18.88 -8.06
CA THR A 162 29.71 18.31 -8.34
C THR A 162 30.29 17.51 -7.16
N GLY A 163 29.58 17.48 -6.03
CA GLY A 163 29.99 16.76 -4.82
C GLY A 163 31.40 17.15 -4.37
N THR A 164 32.23 16.16 -4.07
CA THR A 164 33.65 16.35 -3.72
C THR A 164 34.58 16.31 -4.93
N ASP A 165 34.06 16.27 -6.15
CA ASP A 165 34.88 16.20 -7.36
C ASP A 165 35.39 17.60 -7.74
N THR A 166 36.66 17.84 -7.43
CA THR A 166 37.36 19.10 -7.69
C THR A 166 37.48 19.41 -9.18
N ALA A 167 37.58 18.39 -10.06
CA ALA A 167 37.74 18.58 -11.49
C ALA A 167 36.42 19.03 -12.13
N LEU A 168 35.30 18.41 -11.74
CA LEU A 168 33.97 18.83 -12.15
C LEU A 168 33.60 20.22 -11.63
N SER A 169 33.99 20.53 -10.38
CA SER A 169 33.77 21.86 -9.77
C SER A 169 34.54 22.98 -10.50
N GLN A 170 35.77 22.71 -10.95
CA GLN A 170 36.54 23.64 -11.78
C GLN A 170 35.98 23.76 -13.20
N ALA A 171 35.47 22.67 -13.79
CA ALA A 171 34.85 22.71 -15.11
C ALA A 171 33.54 23.51 -15.09
N ALA A 172 32.75 23.41 -14.02
CA ALA A 172 31.50 24.15 -13.84
C ALA A 172 31.69 25.67 -13.65
N THR A 173 32.85 26.10 -13.15
CA THR A 173 33.19 27.52 -12.94
C THR A 173 33.86 28.18 -14.15
N LYS A 174 34.32 27.40 -15.13
CA LYS A 174 34.87 27.95 -16.38
C LYS A 174 33.74 28.51 -17.23
N PRO A 175 33.83 29.78 -17.69
CA PRO A 175 32.89 30.31 -18.67
C PRO A 175 33.00 29.50 -19.97
N THR A 176 31.94 28.77 -20.30
CA THR A 176 31.80 28.02 -21.55
C THR A 176 30.83 28.77 -22.47
N ASP A 177 31.02 28.70 -23.79
CA ASP A 177 30.14 29.35 -24.78
C ASP A 177 28.84 28.55 -24.96
N ASN A 178 28.06 28.48 -23.88
CA ASN A 178 26.83 27.70 -23.82
C ASN A 178 25.70 28.41 -24.58
N ALA A 179 25.25 27.79 -25.68
CA ALA A 179 24.16 28.29 -26.52
C ALA A 179 22.86 28.54 -25.73
N ALA A 180 22.56 27.71 -24.72
CA ALA A 180 21.36 27.87 -23.88
C ALA A 180 21.46 29.12 -22.97
N VAL A 181 22.65 29.46 -22.49
CA VAL A 181 22.87 30.66 -21.65
C VAL A 181 22.77 31.94 -22.50
N ARG A 182 23.23 31.91 -23.75
CA ARG A 182 23.04 33.02 -24.70
C ARG A 182 21.55 33.23 -25.01
N ALA A 183 20.84 32.17 -25.37
CA ALA A 183 19.40 32.22 -25.65
C ALA A 183 18.58 32.77 -24.46
N TRP A 184 18.92 32.39 -23.23
CA TRP A 184 18.26 32.93 -22.02
C TRP A 184 18.56 34.41 -21.76
N ARG A 185 19.79 34.88 -22.06
CA ARG A 185 20.13 36.31 -21.94
C ARG A 185 19.43 37.16 -22.99
N GLU A 186 19.28 36.62 -24.21
CA GLU A 186 18.57 37.28 -25.31
C GLU A 186 17.07 37.36 -25.06
N GLY A 187 16.46 36.34 -24.46
CA GLY A 187 15.05 36.34 -24.05
C GLY A 187 14.72 37.17 -22.81
N ARG A 188 15.70 37.90 -22.24
CA ARG A 188 15.52 38.75 -21.05
C ARG A 188 15.60 40.26 -21.34
N LYS A 189 15.81 40.64 -22.60
CA LYS A 189 15.55 41.99 -23.14
C LYS A 189 14.11 42.06 -23.63
#